data_AF-A0AAW0YCN5-F1
#
_entry.id   AF-A0AAW0YCN5-F1
#
_cell.length_a   1.000
_cell.length_b   1.000
_cell.length_c   1.000
_cell.angle_alpha   90.00
_cell.angle_beta   90.00
_cell.angle_gamma   90.00
#
_symmetry.space_group_name_H-M   'P 1'
#
loop_
_entity.id
_entity.type
_entity.pdbx_description
1 polymer ?
#
loop_
_entity_poly.entity_id
_entity_poly.type
_entity_poly.pdbx_seq_one_letter_code
_entity_poly.pdbx_strand_id
1 'polypeptide(L)'
;ANLVIQNLEEEIIPYLYKVPIKYGEYIDIFRKLGALEVATCDVYAQVLRMIFKDSNEEKLHPGECKCMISALKGLLKNEQMLKNLAVTELYLPTKEGKLKRSVEIFVSDIDYFETSKEEINISIFVGFEALNLAIKDTDFVKLLPDNLQPKYLSGVVKEDIDSSAEEISTHLLKQIREFLASDNLKTAIIRIINHDRTAKEYSVNELEVNDLRSKFDTVKVKQVKKIITVLKYNEDELGRQTKEFFVKVSDVGVRQVTLYICEAINKICIARAMLETFTKLLNLTSASVSVNLLSIFMLYETPHSINEMLKKLEITARKENNFAHAFCQMETGSYLDDKFIPLLNNKLCQFYEGEIACMKKCILGKVEDADENIYIIIRVKCLVRRHDKLCMDEYEVETELEAKSSMTVQASQLYKFVRTDIFANLSEEEILKNIKKNRL
;
A
#
# COMPACT_ATOMS: atom_id res chain seq x y z
N ALA A 1 -10.23 -35.67 -39.81
CA ALA A 1 -9.08 -36.49 -40.27
C ALA A 1 -8.21 -36.75 -39.05
N ASN A 2 -7.93 -38.01 -38.76
CA ASN A 2 -7.19 -38.42 -37.56
C ASN A 2 -5.69 -38.15 -37.75
N LEU A 3 -5.01 -37.81 -36.66
CA LEU A 3 -3.58 -37.49 -36.69
C LEU A 3 -2.77 -38.76 -36.48
N VAL A 4 -1.68 -38.91 -37.24
CA VAL A 4 -0.80 -40.08 -37.18
C VAL A 4 0.63 -39.61 -36.95
N ILE A 5 1.27 -40.12 -35.89
CA ILE A 5 2.61 -39.72 -35.45
C ILE A 5 3.52 -40.95 -35.38
N GLN A 6 4.77 -40.82 -35.82
CA GLN A 6 5.72 -41.95 -35.85
C GLN A 6 6.16 -42.36 -34.44
N ASN A 7 6.71 -41.41 -33.69
CA ASN A 7 7.20 -41.61 -32.33
C ASN A 7 6.23 -40.97 -31.33
N LEU A 8 5.19 -41.74 -31.01
CA LEU A 8 4.20 -41.37 -30.00
C LEU A 8 4.36 -42.27 -28.76
N GLU A 9 4.36 -41.65 -27.59
CA GLU A 9 4.39 -42.34 -26.30
C GLU A 9 3.02 -42.92 -25.93
N GLU A 10 1.95 -42.13 -26.10
CA GLU A 10 0.58 -42.48 -25.74
C GLU A 10 -0.38 -42.08 -26.86
N GLU A 11 -1.20 -43.02 -27.33
CA GLU A 11 -2.26 -42.76 -28.31
C GLU A 11 -3.48 -42.11 -27.65
N ILE A 12 -4.18 -41.25 -28.39
CA ILE A 12 -5.43 -40.61 -27.96
C ILE A 12 -6.51 -41.03 -28.95
N ILE A 13 -7.02 -42.25 -28.82
CA ILE A 13 -8.00 -42.81 -29.77
C ILE A 13 -9.38 -42.14 -29.58
N PRO A 14 -10.08 -41.70 -30.64
CA PRO A 14 -9.78 -41.90 -32.07
C PRO A 14 -9.03 -40.74 -32.76
N TYR A 15 -8.45 -39.81 -32.02
CA TYR A 15 -7.92 -38.55 -32.55
C TYR A 15 -6.44 -38.62 -32.96
N LEU A 16 -5.62 -39.37 -32.23
CA LEU A 16 -4.17 -39.42 -32.37
C LEU A 16 -3.66 -40.87 -32.29
N TYR A 17 -3.07 -41.35 -33.38
CA TYR A 17 -2.55 -42.71 -33.51
C TYR A 17 -1.03 -42.73 -33.67
N LYS A 18 -0.42 -43.79 -33.17
CA LYS A 18 0.97 -44.13 -33.47
C LYS A 18 1.02 -44.91 -34.77
N VAL A 19 2.05 -44.69 -35.59
CA VAL A 19 2.29 -45.53 -36.77
C VAL A 19 2.53 -46.98 -36.33
N PRO A 20 1.74 -47.96 -36.80
CA PRO A 20 1.98 -49.36 -36.50
C PRO A 20 3.35 -49.82 -37.00
N ILE A 21 4.09 -50.59 -36.17
CA ILE A 21 5.45 -51.07 -36.46
C ILE A 21 5.54 -51.80 -37.81
N LYS A 22 4.47 -52.53 -38.18
CA LYS A 22 4.36 -53.24 -39.47
C LYS A 22 4.49 -52.34 -40.71
N TYR A 23 4.33 -51.02 -40.56
CA TYR A 23 4.50 -50.05 -41.64
C TYR A 23 5.81 -49.26 -41.52
N GLY A 24 6.74 -49.69 -40.66
CA GLY A 24 8.02 -49.04 -40.43
C GLY A 24 8.85 -48.88 -41.71
N GLU A 25 8.80 -49.87 -42.61
CA GLU A 25 9.50 -49.82 -43.91
C GLU A 25 9.00 -48.69 -44.83
N TYR A 26 7.79 -48.15 -44.57
CA TYR A 26 7.18 -47.07 -45.34
C TYR A 26 7.23 -45.71 -44.63
N ILE A 27 7.99 -45.58 -43.53
CA ILE A 27 8.07 -44.33 -42.74
C ILE A 27 8.42 -43.10 -43.59
N ASP A 28 9.31 -43.24 -44.56
CA ASP A 28 9.68 -42.12 -45.45
C ASP A 28 8.53 -41.68 -46.36
N ILE A 29 7.63 -42.60 -46.73
CA ILE A 29 6.41 -42.27 -47.48
C ILE A 29 5.47 -41.49 -46.57
N PHE A 30 5.25 -41.94 -45.33
CA PHE A 30 4.41 -41.20 -44.38
C PHE A 30 4.95 -39.80 -44.09
N ARG A 31 6.27 -39.65 -43.93
CA ARG A 31 6.90 -38.32 -43.75
C ARG A 31 6.63 -37.41 -44.96
N LYS A 32 6.78 -37.93 -46.19
CA LYS A 32 6.47 -37.18 -47.42
C LYS A 32 4.99 -36.84 -47.58
N LEU A 33 4.10 -37.64 -46.99
CA LEU A 33 2.66 -37.39 -46.95
C LEU A 33 2.23 -36.47 -45.78
N GLY A 34 3.18 -35.98 -44.98
CA GLY A 34 2.91 -35.01 -43.89
C GLY A 34 2.74 -35.63 -42.50
N ALA A 35 3.03 -36.91 -42.31
CA ALA A 35 3.08 -37.51 -40.97
C ALA A 35 4.27 -36.96 -40.19
N LEU A 36 4.01 -36.43 -39.00
CA LEU A 36 5.04 -35.86 -38.14
C LEU A 36 5.80 -36.98 -37.42
N GLU A 37 7.10 -36.76 -37.23
CA GLU A 37 7.98 -37.70 -36.55
C GLU A 37 7.69 -37.75 -35.04
N VAL A 38 7.46 -36.60 -34.42
CA VAL A 38 7.16 -36.44 -33.00
C VAL A 38 5.91 -35.57 -32.84
N ALA A 39 5.09 -35.86 -31.83
CA ALA A 39 3.92 -35.04 -31.52
C ALA A 39 4.36 -33.68 -30.93
N THR A 40 3.99 -32.59 -31.59
CA THR A 40 4.23 -31.21 -31.12
C THR A 40 3.05 -30.67 -30.32
N CYS A 41 3.21 -29.52 -29.66
CA CYS A 41 2.10 -28.82 -29.00
C CYS A 41 0.94 -28.53 -29.97
N ASP A 42 1.22 -28.19 -31.24
CA ASP A 42 0.19 -27.96 -32.27
C ASP A 42 -0.64 -29.21 -32.57
N VAL A 43 -0.01 -30.40 -32.53
CA VAL A 43 -0.72 -31.69 -32.70
C VAL A 43 -1.75 -31.86 -31.59
N TYR A 44 -1.36 -31.62 -30.33
CA TYR A 44 -2.28 -31.74 -29.20
C TYR A 44 -3.36 -30.65 -29.20
N ALA A 45 -3.03 -29.42 -29.59
CA ALA A 45 -4.02 -28.36 -29.79
C ALA A 45 -5.04 -28.72 -30.88
N GLN A 46 -4.59 -29.36 -31.96
CA GLN A 46 -5.47 -29.87 -33.01
C GLN A 46 -6.34 -31.04 -32.51
N VAL A 47 -5.82 -31.93 -31.65
CA VAL A 47 -6.65 -32.97 -30.99
C VAL A 47 -7.77 -32.33 -30.17
N LEU A 48 -7.47 -31.30 -29.37
CA LEU A 48 -8.49 -30.56 -28.60
C LEU A 48 -9.57 -29.96 -29.50
N ARG A 49 -9.18 -29.41 -30.65
CA ARG A 49 -10.11 -28.91 -31.67
C ARG A 49 -10.97 -30.03 -32.28
N MET A 50 -10.41 -31.22 -32.48
CA MET A 50 -11.20 -32.36 -32.97
C MET A 50 -12.23 -32.82 -31.95
N ILE A 51 -11.85 -32.93 -30.67
CA ILE A 51 -12.78 -33.26 -29.58
C ILE A 51 -13.90 -32.22 -29.48
N PHE A 52 -13.56 -30.93 -29.61
CA PHE A 52 -14.55 -29.85 -29.63
C PHE A 52 -15.58 -30.03 -30.76
N LYS A 53 -15.12 -30.38 -31.98
CA LYS A 53 -16.02 -30.60 -33.12
C LYS A 53 -16.89 -31.84 -32.94
N ASP A 54 -16.30 -32.92 -32.44
CA ASP A 54 -17.01 -34.21 -32.29
C ASP A 54 -18.04 -34.14 -31.16
N SER A 55 -17.77 -33.36 -30.11
CA SER A 55 -18.73 -33.09 -29.02
C SER A 55 -19.85 -32.13 -29.40
N ASN A 56 -19.79 -31.47 -30.57
CA ASN A 56 -20.79 -30.52 -31.05
C ASN A 56 -21.16 -29.44 -30.02
N GLU A 57 -20.16 -28.93 -29.30
CA GLU A 57 -20.30 -27.93 -28.22
C GLU A 57 -21.15 -28.40 -27.02
N GLU A 58 -21.39 -29.69 -26.90
CA GLU A 58 -22.07 -30.29 -25.77
C GLU A 58 -21.13 -30.72 -24.65
N LYS A 59 -21.73 -31.12 -23.53
CA LYS A 59 -20.98 -31.63 -22.38
C LYS A 59 -20.23 -32.90 -22.78
N LEU A 60 -18.93 -32.90 -22.55
CA LEU A 60 -18.06 -34.03 -22.88
C LEU A 60 -18.49 -35.29 -22.11
N HIS A 61 -18.53 -36.41 -22.82
CA HIS A 61 -18.73 -37.70 -22.18
C HIS A 61 -17.41 -38.21 -21.57
N PRO A 62 -17.44 -39.23 -20.67
CA PRO A 62 -16.23 -39.67 -19.95
C PRO A 62 -15.04 -40.06 -20.86
N GLY A 63 -15.30 -40.73 -21.99
CA GLY A 63 -14.28 -41.03 -23.00
C GLY A 63 -13.61 -39.79 -23.62
N GLU A 64 -14.38 -38.77 -24.01
CA GLU A 64 -13.86 -37.49 -24.50
C GLU A 64 -13.09 -36.75 -23.41
N CYS A 65 -13.58 -36.75 -22.17
CA CYS A 65 -12.85 -36.18 -21.03
C CYS A 65 -11.47 -36.82 -20.87
N LYS A 66 -11.37 -38.15 -20.97
CA LYS A 66 -10.09 -38.86 -20.91
C LYS A 66 -9.16 -38.43 -22.05
N CYS A 67 -9.68 -38.36 -23.28
CA CYS A 67 -8.92 -37.92 -24.45
C CYS A 67 -8.44 -36.47 -24.32
N MET A 68 -9.31 -35.60 -23.85
CA MET A 68 -9.04 -34.18 -23.60
C MET A 68 -7.94 -34.01 -22.56
N ILE A 69 -7.99 -34.75 -21.44
CA ILE A 69 -6.95 -34.72 -20.41
C ILE A 69 -5.61 -35.20 -20.98
N SER A 70 -5.58 -36.30 -21.76
CA SER A 70 -4.36 -36.76 -22.42
C SER A 70 -3.81 -35.74 -23.41
N ALA A 71 -4.67 -35.03 -24.15
CA ALA A 71 -4.28 -33.97 -25.06
C ALA A 71 -3.69 -32.77 -24.31
N LEU A 72 -4.30 -32.33 -23.20
CA LEU A 72 -3.74 -31.28 -22.34
C LEU A 72 -2.39 -31.69 -21.74
N LYS A 73 -2.24 -32.94 -21.28
CA LYS A 73 -0.94 -33.46 -20.82
C LYS A 73 0.12 -33.34 -21.91
N GLY A 74 -0.20 -33.75 -23.13
CA GLY A 74 0.68 -33.63 -24.28
C GLY A 74 1.05 -32.18 -24.61
N LEU A 75 0.06 -31.29 -24.57
CA LEU A 75 0.23 -29.85 -24.81
C LEU A 75 1.21 -29.22 -23.82
N LEU A 76 1.17 -29.65 -22.55
CA LEU A 76 2.00 -29.16 -21.46
C LEU A 76 3.42 -29.77 -21.41
N LYS A 77 3.77 -30.74 -22.27
CA LYS A 77 5.08 -31.40 -22.22
C LYS A 77 6.26 -30.47 -22.52
N ASN A 78 6.04 -29.41 -23.30
CA ASN A 78 7.12 -28.51 -23.71
C ASN A 78 6.68 -27.04 -23.64
N GLU A 79 7.06 -26.36 -22.57
CA GLU A 79 6.73 -24.94 -22.34
C GLU A 79 7.28 -24.00 -23.42
N GLN A 80 8.45 -24.29 -24.00
CA GLN A 80 9.03 -23.45 -25.05
C GLN A 80 8.22 -23.54 -26.35
N MET A 81 7.70 -24.72 -26.67
CA MET A 81 6.81 -24.91 -27.81
C MET A 81 5.43 -24.30 -27.55
N LEU A 82 4.95 -24.31 -26.31
CA LEU A 82 3.68 -23.69 -25.92
C LEU A 82 3.67 -22.18 -26.24
N LYS A 83 4.79 -21.48 -25.99
CA LYS A 83 4.98 -20.05 -26.34
C LYS A 83 4.93 -19.76 -27.83
N ASN A 84 5.23 -20.75 -28.67
CA ASN A 84 5.30 -20.63 -30.12
C ASN A 84 4.21 -21.45 -30.82
N LEU A 85 3.08 -21.69 -30.14
CA LEU A 85 1.91 -22.34 -30.73
C LEU A 85 1.52 -21.65 -32.04
N ALA A 86 1.53 -22.39 -33.15
CA ALA A 86 1.24 -21.88 -34.48
C ALA A 86 -0.24 -22.02 -34.87
N VAL A 87 -1.09 -22.47 -33.94
CA VAL A 87 -2.53 -22.62 -34.15
C VAL A 87 -3.25 -21.28 -34.07
N THR A 88 -4.31 -21.12 -34.86
CA THR A 88 -5.15 -19.91 -34.82
C THR A 88 -6.12 -19.91 -33.64
N GLU A 89 -6.46 -21.09 -33.13
CA GLU A 89 -7.44 -21.27 -32.05
C GLU A 89 -6.99 -22.40 -31.13
N LEU A 90 -7.24 -22.20 -29.83
CA LEU A 90 -7.03 -23.20 -28.79
C LEU A 90 -8.36 -23.43 -28.08
N TYR A 91 -8.65 -24.67 -27.71
CA TYR A 91 -9.87 -25.06 -27.03
C TYR A 91 -9.54 -25.59 -25.65
N LEU A 92 -10.25 -25.11 -24.62
CA LEU A 92 -10.00 -25.42 -23.22
C LEU A 92 -11.29 -25.87 -22.53
N PRO A 93 -11.20 -26.79 -21.55
CA PRO A 93 -12.36 -27.29 -20.81
C PRO A 93 -12.89 -26.26 -19.81
N THR A 94 -14.22 -26.13 -19.76
CA THR A 94 -14.93 -25.26 -18.81
C THR A 94 -15.47 -26.05 -17.62
N LYS A 95 -15.85 -25.35 -16.54
CA LYS A 95 -16.51 -25.94 -15.37
C LYS A 95 -17.84 -26.63 -15.71
N GLU A 96 -18.51 -26.20 -16.78
CA GLU A 96 -19.72 -26.84 -17.30
C GLU A 96 -19.46 -28.22 -17.95
N GLY A 97 -18.19 -28.59 -18.15
CA GLY A 97 -17.77 -29.83 -18.80
C GLY A 97 -17.80 -29.75 -20.33
N LYS A 98 -17.75 -28.54 -20.91
CA LYS A 98 -17.70 -28.31 -22.36
C LYS A 98 -16.29 -27.87 -22.78
N LEU A 99 -15.95 -28.01 -24.06
CA LEU A 99 -14.79 -27.34 -24.64
C LEU A 99 -15.24 -26.01 -25.26
N LYS A 100 -14.48 -24.94 -25.01
CA LYS A 100 -14.68 -23.63 -25.65
C LYS A 100 -13.37 -23.03 -26.09
N ARG A 101 -13.44 -22.06 -27.02
CA ARG A 101 -12.28 -21.30 -27.47
C ARG A 101 -11.65 -20.60 -26.27
N SER A 102 -10.32 -20.65 -26.16
CA SER A 102 -9.59 -20.10 -25.02
C SER A 102 -9.88 -18.62 -24.80
N VAL A 103 -10.00 -17.84 -25.88
CA VAL A 103 -10.30 -16.40 -25.85
C VAL A 103 -11.73 -16.05 -25.39
N GLU A 104 -12.63 -17.03 -25.32
CA GLU A 104 -14.04 -16.88 -24.91
C GLU A 104 -14.29 -17.31 -23.46
N ILE A 105 -13.26 -17.80 -22.77
CA ILE A 105 -13.37 -18.28 -21.39
C ILE A 105 -12.53 -17.43 -20.43
N PHE A 106 -12.86 -17.55 -19.15
CA PHE A 106 -12.18 -16.87 -18.07
C PHE A 106 -11.36 -17.82 -17.22
N VAL A 107 -10.15 -17.40 -16.85
CA VAL A 107 -9.36 -18.06 -15.81
C VAL A 107 -9.66 -17.38 -14.49
N SER A 108 -10.04 -18.19 -13.49
CA SER A 108 -10.35 -17.69 -12.14
C SER A 108 -9.05 -17.41 -11.40
N ASP A 109 -8.68 -16.13 -11.30
CA ASP A 109 -7.56 -15.62 -10.50
C ASP A 109 -8.03 -14.91 -9.22
N ILE A 110 -9.32 -15.00 -8.92
CA ILE A 110 -9.95 -14.52 -7.70
C ILE A 110 -10.34 -15.70 -6.81
N ASP A 111 -10.19 -15.51 -5.50
CA ASP A 111 -10.54 -16.54 -4.51
C ASP A 111 -12.05 -16.79 -4.44
N TYR A 112 -12.40 -18.00 -4.01
CA TYR A 112 -13.76 -18.53 -3.84
C TYR A 112 -14.83 -17.49 -3.50
N PHE A 113 -15.79 -17.32 -4.41
CA PHE A 113 -17.10 -16.73 -4.13
C PHE A 113 -18.11 -17.86 -3.96
N GLU A 114 -19.01 -17.73 -2.99
CA GLU A 114 -20.21 -18.55 -2.95
C GLU A 114 -21.03 -18.17 -4.18
N THR A 115 -21.02 -19.05 -5.18
CA THR A 115 -21.68 -18.83 -6.45
C THR A 115 -23.18 -18.82 -6.16
N SER A 116 -23.83 -17.67 -6.35
CA SER A 116 -25.22 -17.52 -5.93
C SER A 116 -26.22 -18.13 -6.92
N LYS A 117 -25.76 -18.56 -8.11
CA LYS A 117 -26.61 -19.11 -9.17
C LYS A 117 -25.91 -20.18 -10.00
N GLU A 118 -26.66 -21.22 -10.37
CA GLU A 118 -26.27 -22.24 -11.36
C GLU A 118 -26.33 -21.71 -12.81
N GLU A 119 -26.96 -20.55 -13.04
CA GLU A 119 -27.33 -20.03 -14.36
C GLU A 119 -26.48 -18.84 -14.86
N ILE A 120 -25.34 -18.58 -14.24
CA ILE A 120 -24.46 -17.51 -14.72
C ILE A 120 -23.87 -17.92 -16.06
N ASN A 121 -24.15 -17.15 -17.11
CA ASN A 121 -23.64 -17.37 -18.47
C ASN A 121 -22.17 -16.91 -18.61
N ILE A 122 -21.29 -17.42 -17.75
CA ILE A 122 -19.85 -17.21 -17.83
C ILE A 122 -19.17 -18.56 -17.89
N SER A 123 -18.39 -18.77 -18.94
CA SER A 123 -17.57 -19.97 -19.07
C SER A 123 -16.24 -19.78 -18.38
N ILE A 124 -16.08 -20.48 -17.25
CA ILE A 124 -14.86 -20.45 -16.46
C ILE A 124 -14.04 -21.71 -16.79
N PHE A 125 -12.75 -21.55 -16.99
CA PHE A 125 -11.81 -22.65 -17.15
C PHE A 125 -11.89 -23.58 -15.93
N VAL A 126 -11.93 -24.90 -16.16
CA VAL A 126 -12.05 -25.90 -15.09
C VAL A 126 -10.86 -25.86 -14.11
N GLY A 127 -9.68 -25.47 -14.61
CA GLY A 127 -8.43 -25.44 -13.87
C GLY A 127 -7.62 -26.72 -14.01
N PHE A 128 -6.30 -26.59 -14.09
CA PHE A 128 -5.39 -27.73 -14.24
C PHE A 128 -5.30 -28.58 -12.98
N GLU A 129 -5.43 -27.97 -11.79
CA GLU A 129 -5.46 -28.70 -10.52
C GLU A 129 -6.65 -29.66 -10.45
N ALA A 130 -7.85 -29.21 -10.85
CA ALA A 130 -9.05 -30.06 -10.92
C ALA A 130 -8.90 -31.23 -11.90
N LEU A 131 -8.00 -31.11 -12.89
CA LEU A 131 -7.67 -32.15 -13.86
C LEU A 131 -6.46 -33.02 -13.44
N ASN A 132 -5.93 -32.81 -12.22
CA ASN A 132 -4.70 -33.44 -11.72
C ASN A 132 -3.47 -33.20 -12.62
N LEU A 133 -3.32 -31.97 -13.11
CA LEU A 133 -2.18 -31.53 -13.92
C LEU A 133 -1.32 -30.56 -13.11
N ALA A 134 -0.01 -30.82 -13.09
CA ALA A 134 0.96 -30.11 -12.25
C ALA A 134 1.42 -28.78 -12.87
N ILE A 135 0.48 -27.91 -13.23
CA ILE A 135 0.74 -26.54 -13.69
C ILE A 135 -0.29 -25.60 -13.09
N LYS A 136 0.11 -24.38 -12.75
CA LYS A 136 -0.83 -23.34 -12.31
C LYS A 136 -1.50 -22.70 -13.52
N ASP A 137 -2.80 -22.47 -13.42
CA ASP A 137 -3.59 -21.82 -14.48
C ASP A 137 -2.98 -20.46 -14.90
N THR A 138 -2.55 -19.64 -13.94
CA THR A 138 -1.92 -18.34 -14.21
C THR A 138 -0.60 -18.44 -14.97
N ASP A 139 0.16 -19.50 -14.74
CA ASP A 139 1.45 -19.70 -15.41
C ASP A 139 1.21 -20.20 -16.83
N PHE A 140 0.23 -21.09 -17.02
CA PHE A 140 -0.21 -21.51 -18.35
C PHE A 140 -0.65 -20.34 -19.24
N VAL A 141 -1.47 -19.42 -18.72
CA VAL A 141 -1.90 -18.24 -19.51
C VAL A 141 -0.70 -17.42 -19.99
N LYS A 142 0.30 -17.19 -19.13
CA LYS A 142 1.52 -16.43 -19.49
C LYS A 142 2.39 -17.13 -20.53
N LEU A 143 2.26 -18.45 -20.67
CA LEU A 143 2.99 -19.23 -21.66
C LEU A 143 2.32 -19.22 -23.03
N LEU A 144 1.05 -18.81 -23.15
CA LEU A 144 0.35 -18.80 -24.44
C LEU A 144 0.65 -17.54 -25.26
N PRO A 145 0.64 -17.63 -26.60
CA PRO A 145 0.58 -16.45 -27.48
C PRO A 145 -0.63 -15.56 -27.16
N ASP A 146 -0.47 -14.24 -27.29
CA ASP A 146 -1.49 -13.24 -26.92
C ASP A 146 -2.86 -13.49 -27.57
N ASN A 147 -2.88 -13.95 -28.82
CA ASN A 147 -4.10 -14.26 -29.56
C ASN A 147 -4.84 -15.53 -29.08
N LEU A 148 -4.23 -16.30 -28.17
CA LEU A 148 -4.79 -17.53 -27.61
C LEU A 148 -5.02 -17.43 -26.09
N GLN A 149 -4.63 -16.33 -25.45
CA GLN A 149 -4.76 -16.19 -24.00
C GLN A 149 -6.22 -16.05 -23.57
N PRO A 150 -6.69 -16.86 -22.60
CA PRO A 150 -7.95 -16.59 -21.91
C PRO A 150 -7.85 -15.33 -21.07
N LYS A 151 -9.00 -14.73 -20.73
CA LYS A 151 -9.04 -13.52 -19.91
C LYS A 151 -9.03 -13.87 -18.43
N TYR A 152 -8.38 -13.06 -17.61
CA TYR A 152 -8.51 -13.17 -16.15
C TYR A 152 -9.86 -12.65 -15.69
N LEU A 153 -10.47 -13.37 -14.76
CA LEU A 153 -11.78 -13.00 -14.21
C LEU A 153 -11.69 -11.67 -13.45
N SER A 154 -10.61 -11.45 -12.69
CA SER A 154 -10.36 -10.19 -11.96
C SER A 154 -10.37 -8.94 -12.84
N GLY A 155 -10.03 -9.07 -14.12
CA GLY A 155 -9.97 -7.97 -15.07
C GLY A 155 -11.33 -7.55 -15.65
N VAL A 156 -12.37 -8.36 -15.48
CA VAL A 156 -13.70 -8.09 -16.06
C VAL A 156 -14.81 -7.96 -15.02
N VAL A 157 -14.60 -8.49 -13.83
CA VAL A 157 -15.58 -8.41 -12.73
C VAL A 157 -15.40 -7.15 -11.92
N LYS A 158 -16.49 -6.68 -11.33
CA LYS A 158 -16.49 -5.60 -10.34
C LYS A 158 -16.96 -6.15 -9.01
N GLU A 159 -16.22 -5.86 -7.96
CA GLU A 159 -16.64 -6.17 -6.59
C GLU A 159 -17.20 -4.91 -5.92
N ASP A 160 -18.37 -5.02 -5.31
CA ASP A 160 -18.97 -3.94 -4.53
C ASP A 160 -19.52 -4.45 -3.19
N ILE A 161 -19.76 -3.55 -2.25
CA ILE A 161 -20.41 -3.88 -0.97
C ILE A 161 -21.91 -4.14 -1.19
N ASP A 162 -22.46 -5.14 -0.51
CA ASP A 162 -23.89 -5.40 -0.53
C ASP A 162 -24.67 -4.21 0.04
N SER A 163 -25.79 -3.88 -0.58
CA SER A 163 -26.77 -2.90 -0.11
C SER A 163 -27.29 -3.14 1.31
N SER A 164 -27.20 -4.37 1.82
CA SER A 164 -27.62 -4.74 3.18
C SER A 164 -26.60 -4.34 4.27
N ALA A 165 -25.50 -3.68 3.92
CA ALA A 165 -24.47 -3.31 4.89
C ALA A 165 -24.97 -2.22 5.86
N GLU A 166 -25.13 -2.60 7.14
CA GLU A 166 -25.51 -1.67 8.21
C GLU A 166 -24.27 -0.96 8.77
N GLU A 167 -24.19 0.36 8.59
CA GLU A 167 -23.13 1.20 9.16
C GLU A 167 -23.29 1.37 10.68
N ILE A 168 -22.16 1.28 11.39
CA ILE A 168 -22.07 1.48 12.84
C ILE A 168 -21.05 2.57 13.13
N SER A 169 -21.29 3.34 14.19
CA SER A 169 -20.31 4.25 14.77
C SER A 169 -19.79 3.68 16.09
N THR A 170 -18.52 3.28 16.13
CA THR A 170 -17.86 2.77 17.35
C THR A 170 -16.65 3.61 17.73
N HIS A 171 -16.11 3.36 18.93
CA HIS A 171 -14.84 3.96 19.37
C HIS A 171 -13.68 3.62 18.43
N LEU A 172 -13.63 2.37 17.94
CA LEU A 172 -12.59 1.91 17.00
C LEU A 172 -12.60 2.75 15.72
N LEU A 173 -13.79 3.02 15.16
CA LEU A 173 -13.94 3.86 13.97
C LEU A 173 -13.36 5.26 14.21
N LYS A 174 -13.63 5.85 15.38
CA LYS A 174 -13.10 7.17 15.75
C LYS A 174 -11.57 7.14 15.86
N GLN A 175 -11.01 6.15 16.56
CA GLN A 175 -9.56 5.96 16.70
C GLN A 175 -8.87 5.82 15.33
N ILE A 176 -9.42 5.00 14.44
CA ILE A 176 -8.87 4.80 13.10
C ILE A 176 -8.90 6.11 12.30
N ARG A 177 -10.01 6.85 12.35
CA ARG A 177 -10.11 8.15 11.66
C ARG A 177 -9.13 9.17 12.19
N GLU A 178 -8.99 9.28 13.51
CA GLU A 178 -8.02 10.18 14.17
C GLU A 178 -6.58 9.80 13.79
N PHE A 179 -6.26 8.51 13.78
CA PHE A 179 -4.95 8.01 13.36
C PHE A 179 -4.66 8.34 11.89
N LEU A 180 -5.61 8.07 10.98
CA LEU A 180 -5.45 8.35 9.54
C LEU A 180 -5.35 9.84 9.23
N ALA A 181 -6.03 10.69 10.01
CA ALA A 181 -5.96 12.14 9.89
C ALA A 181 -4.66 12.73 10.47
N SER A 182 -3.96 12.00 11.34
CA SER A 182 -2.80 12.52 12.08
C SER A 182 -1.63 12.93 11.18
N ASP A 183 -1.07 14.12 11.44
CA ASP A 183 0.12 14.60 10.71
C ASP A 183 1.35 13.72 10.92
N ASN A 184 1.45 13.08 12.09
CA ASN A 184 2.50 12.11 12.39
C ASN A 184 2.48 10.94 11.40
N LEU A 185 1.30 10.38 11.11
CA LEU A 185 1.15 9.31 10.14
C LEU A 185 1.48 9.80 8.73
N LYS A 186 0.88 10.93 8.30
CA LYS A 186 1.12 11.48 6.95
C LYS A 186 2.61 11.69 6.71
N THR A 187 3.30 12.29 7.68
CA THR A 187 4.75 12.52 7.64
C THR A 187 5.54 11.21 7.61
N ALA A 188 5.14 10.21 8.40
CA ALA A 188 5.78 8.89 8.41
C ALA A 188 5.66 8.18 7.06
N ILE A 189 4.47 8.16 6.45
CA ILE A 189 4.25 7.57 5.13
C ILE A 189 5.12 8.24 4.07
N ILE A 190 5.16 9.58 4.05
CA ILE A 190 6.01 10.35 3.13
C ILE A 190 7.49 10.03 3.35
N ARG A 191 7.94 9.91 4.61
CA ARG A 191 9.33 9.54 4.93
C ARG A 191 9.68 8.14 4.40
N ILE A 192 8.80 7.16 4.58
CA ILE A 192 8.99 5.79 4.08
C ILE A 192 9.12 5.81 2.54
N ILE A 193 8.20 6.50 1.86
CA ILE A 193 8.21 6.61 0.39
C ILE A 193 9.49 7.31 -0.09
N ASN A 194 9.87 8.41 0.56
CA ASN A 194 11.07 9.15 0.18
C ASN A 194 12.35 8.34 0.43
N HIS A 195 12.40 7.55 1.51
CA HIS A 195 13.52 6.66 1.81
C HIS A 195 13.69 5.58 0.74
N ASP A 196 12.60 4.91 0.33
CA ASP A 196 12.63 3.91 -0.76
C ASP A 196 13.05 4.53 -2.11
N ARG A 197 12.64 5.77 -2.39
CA ARG A 197 13.01 6.49 -3.61
C ARG A 197 14.44 7.02 -3.58
N THR A 198 14.93 7.47 -2.43
CA THR A 198 16.32 7.98 -2.29
C THR A 198 17.32 6.86 -2.53
N ALA A 199 17.01 5.63 -2.11
CA ALA A 199 17.80 4.45 -2.47
C ALA A 199 17.87 4.19 -3.99
N LYS A 200 16.99 4.82 -4.78
CA LYS A 200 16.91 4.75 -6.25
C LYS A 200 17.32 6.07 -6.92
N GLU A 201 17.98 6.98 -6.19
CA GLU A 201 18.41 8.32 -6.66
C GLU A 201 17.26 9.30 -7.01
N TYR A 202 16.03 9.03 -6.55
CA TYR A 202 14.89 9.94 -6.67
C TYR A 202 14.54 10.57 -5.32
N SER A 203 14.22 11.87 -5.33
CA SER A 203 13.70 12.56 -4.13
C SER A 203 12.29 13.07 -4.38
N VAL A 204 11.44 12.98 -3.34
CA VAL A 204 10.09 13.55 -3.39
C VAL A 204 10.22 15.07 -3.25
N ASN A 205 9.66 15.85 -4.17
CA ASN A 205 9.64 17.32 -4.10
C ASN A 205 8.49 17.84 -3.20
N GLU A 206 8.45 19.14 -2.91
CA GLU A 206 7.40 19.72 -2.05
C GLU A 206 5.99 19.68 -2.65
N LEU A 207 5.87 19.81 -3.97
CA LEU A 207 4.59 19.73 -4.67
C LEU A 207 3.98 18.32 -4.55
N GLU A 208 4.81 17.28 -4.70
CA GLU A 208 4.43 15.89 -4.50
C GLU A 208 4.06 15.61 -3.04
N VAL A 209 4.76 16.20 -2.07
CA VAL A 209 4.40 16.09 -0.65
C VAL A 209 3.00 16.66 -0.40
N ASN A 210 2.69 17.82 -0.96
CA ASN A 210 1.37 18.44 -0.81
C ASN A 210 0.27 17.64 -1.52
N ASP A 211 0.55 17.13 -2.72
CA ASP A 211 -0.35 16.22 -3.43
C ASP A 211 -0.62 14.94 -2.63
N LEU A 212 0.41 14.29 -2.07
CA LEU A 212 0.26 13.12 -1.21
C LEU A 212 -0.58 13.41 0.03
N ARG A 213 -0.33 14.55 0.71
CA ARG A 213 -1.15 14.98 1.86
C ARG A 213 -2.62 15.14 1.48
N SER A 214 -2.89 15.80 0.35
CA SER A 214 -4.25 16.00 -0.13
C SER A 214 -4.95 14.67 -0.46
N LYS A 215 -4.23 13.69 -1.02
CA LYS A 215 -4.74 12.35 -1.28
C LYS A 215 -5.12 11.62 0.00
N PHE A 216 -4.34 11.78 1.08
CA PHE A 216 -4.64 11.15 2.37
C PHE A 216 -5.97 11.65 2.95
N ASP A 217 -6.30 12.92 2.73
CA ASP A 217 -7.56 13.52 3.18
C ASP A 217 -8.80 13.00 2.41
N THR A 218 -8.60 12.32 1.27
CA THR A 218 -9.71 11.73 0.50
C THR A 218 -10.18 10.37 1.05
N VAL A 219 -9.42 9.76 1.97
CA VAL A 219 -9.70 8.43 2.50
C VAL A 219 -10.89 8.48 3.46
N LYS A 220 -11.95 7.76 3.12
CA LYS A 220 -13.12 7.58 3.99
C LYS A 220 -13.03 6.24 4.71
N VAL A 221 -13.39 6.21 5.99
CA VAL A 221 -13.49 4.96 6.76
C VAL A 221 -14.93 4.78 7.23
N LYS A 222 -15.47 3.59 7.02
CA LYS A 222 -16.78 3.14 7.48
C LYS A 222 -16.64 1.83 8.22
N GLN A 223 -17.42 1.66 9.27
CA GLN A 223 -17.52 0.39 9.99
C GLN A 223 -18.93 -0.17 9.81
N VAL A 224 -19.04 -1.48 9.60
CA VAL A 224 -20.31 -2.16 9.37
C VAL A 224 -20.38 -3.45 10.19
N LYS A 225 -21.59 -3.90 10.55
CA LYS A 225 -21.78 -5.14 11.35
C LYS A 225 -21.18 -6.37 10.67
N LYS A 226 -21.43 -6.49 9.37
CA LYS A 226 -20.94 -7.58 8.53
C LYS A 226 -20.64 -7.03 7.14
N ILE A 227 -19.46 -7.34 6.61
CA ILE A 227 -19.11 -7.01 5.23
C ILE A 227 -19.44 -8.22 4.37
N ILE A 228 -20.43 -8.04 3.50
CA ILE A 228 -20.70 -8.94 2.39
C ILE A 228 -20.38 -8.16 1.13
N THR A 229 -19.52 -8.73 0.28
CA THR A 229 -19.24 -8.19 -1.04
C THR A 229 -19.93 -9.02 -2.10
N VAL A 230 -20.34 -8.35 -3.17
CA VAL A 230 -21.05 -8.90 -4.31
C VAL A 230 -20.16 -8.73 -5.52
N LEU A 231 -19.82 -9.84 -6.17
CA LEU A 231 -19.09 -9.84 -7.42
C LEU A 231 -20.08 -9.73 -8.57
N LYS A 232 -19.85 -8.80 -9.50
CA LYS A 232 -20.73 -8.55 -10.64
C LYS A 232 -19.97 -8.62 -11.97
N TYR A 233 -20.64 -9.14 -12.99
CA TYR A 233 -20.21 -9.09 -14.39
C TYR A 233 -21.39 -8.65 -15.25
N ASN A 234 -21.23 -7.59 -16.05
CA ASN A 234 -22.31 -6.99 -16.83
C ASN A 234 -23.60 -6.73 -16.01
N GLU A 235 -23.45 -6.26 -14.77
CA GLU A 235 -24.52 -6.06 -13.76
C GLU A 235 -25.11 -7.35 -13.14
N ASP A 236 -24.85 -8.53 -13.70
CA ASP A 236 -25.27 -9.80 -13.12
C ASP A 236 -24.41 -10.19 -11.92
N GLU A 237 -25.07 -10.58 -10.83
CA GLU A 237 -24.41 -11.09 -9.63
C GLU A 237 -23.84 -12.49 -9.88
N LEU A 238 -22.53 -12.62 -9.68
CA LEU A 238 -21.79 -13.87 -9.81
C LEU A 238 -21.72 -14.67 -8.51
N GLY A 239 -21.63 -13.95 -7.40
CA GLY A 239 -21.48 -14.57 -6.11
C GLY A 239 -21.23 -13.55 -5.02
N ARG A 240 -21.25 -14.07 -3.79
CA ARG A 240 -21.06 -13.29 -2.58
C ARG A 240 -19.90 -13.83 -1.78
N GLN A 241 -19.27 -12.95 -1.03
CA GLN A 241 -18.23 -13.32 -0.09
C GLN A 241 -18.37 -12.50 1.19
N THR A 242 -18.14 -13.14 2.34
CA THR A 242 -17.99 -12.41 3.61
C THR A 242 -16.53 -12.07 3.81
N LYS A 243 -16.22 -10.80 4.13
CA LYS A 243 -14.84 -10.33 4.37
C LYS A 243 -14.74 -9.66 5.74
N GLU A 244 -13.52 -9.57 6.28
CA GLU A 244 -13.23 -8.78 7.49
C GLU A 244 -13.08 -7.29 7.19
N PHE A 245 -12.60 -6.96 5.99
CA PHE A 245 -12.47 -5.59 5.49
C PHE A 245 -12.62 -5.56 3.95
N PHE A 246 -12.97 -4.40 3.41
CA PHE A 246 -13.07 -4.18 1.97
C PHE A 246 -12.66 -2.75 1.60
N VAL A 247 -11.87 -2.59 0.55
CA VAL A 247 -11.44 -1.28 0.06
C VAL A 247 -12.07 -1.00 -1.29
N LYS A 248 -13.04 -0.06 -1.31
CA LYS A 248 -13.71 0.42 -2.51
C LYS A 248 -12.98 1.64 -3.06
N VAL A 249 -12.59 1.58 -4.34
CA VAL A 249 -12.10 2.74 -5.09
C VAL A 249 -13.24 3.22 -5.98
N SER A 250 -13.65 4.47 -5.80
CA SER A 250 -14.63 5.12 -6.67
C SER A 250 -13.90 5.90 -7.76
N ASP A 251 -14.12 5.51 -9.01
CA ASP A 251 -13.60 6.22 -10.20
C ASP A 251 -14.56 7.32 -10.70
N VAL A 252 -15.71 7.50 -10.05
CA VAL A 252 -16.66 8.56 -10.40
C VAL A 252 -16.21 9.89 -9.80
N GLY A 253 -15.57 10.73 -10.63
CA GLY A 253 -15.12 12.07 -10.26
C GLY A 253 -13.71 12.09 -9.64
N VAL A 254 -13.58 12.65 -8.43
CA VAL A 254 -12.32 12.60 -7.68
C VAL A 254 -12.13 11.18 -7.16
N ARG A 255 -10.98 10.55 -7.47
CA ARG A 255 -10.62 9.20 -6.98
C ARG A 255 -10.74 9.17 -5.47
N GLN A 256 -11.80 8.54 -4.98
CA GLN A 256 -12.10 8.44 -3.55
C GLN A 256 -11.96 6.99 -3.12
N VAL A 257 -11.15 6.77 -2.08
CA VAL A 257 -10.95 5.44 -1.50
C VAL A 257 -11.76 5.34 -0.21
N THR A 258 -12.66 4.36 -0.14
CA THR A 258 -13.46 4.07 1.05
C THR A 258 -13.06 2.73 1.63
N LEU A 259 -12.57 2.74 2.86
CA LEU A 259 -12.25 1.58 3.66
C LEU A 259 -13.46 1.16 4.49
N TYR A 260 -13.95 -0.05 4.25
CA TYR A 260 -14.98 -0.71 5.05
C TYR A 260 -14.33 -1.72 6.00
N ILE A 261 -14.72 -1.67 7.27
CA ILE A 261 -14.21 -2.54 8.33
C ILE A 261 -15.38 -3.24 9.04
N CYS A 262 -15.25 -4.55 9.30
CA CYS A 262 -16.21 -5.32 10.06
C CYS A 262 -16.15 -4.96 11.57
N GLU A 263 -17.27 -5.07 12.29
CA GLU A 263 -17.34 -4.81 13.73
C GLU A 263 -16.35 -5.68 14.52
N ALA A 264 -16.28 -6.97 14.21
CA ALA A 264 -15.45 -7.94 14.91
C ALA A 264 -14.01 -8.06 14.36
N ILE A 265 -13.50 -7.04 13.66
CA ILE A 265 -12.17 -7.11 13.03
C ILE A 265 -11.06 -7.22 14.09
N ASN A 266 -10.05 -8.03 13.81
CA ASN A 266 -8.86 -8.11 14.66
C ASN A 266 -7.81 -7.04 14.31
N LYS A 267 -6.88 -6.78 15.24
CA LYS A 267 -5.82 -5.76 15.12
C LYS A 267 -4.95 -5.90 13.86
N ILE A 268 -4.57 -7.12 13.51
CA ILE A 268 -3.72 -7.40 12.35
C ILE A 268 -4.48 -7.07 11.06
N CYS A 269 -5.76 -7.43 10.99
CA CYS A 269 -6.61 -7.16 9.83
C CYS A 269 -6.88 -5.67 9.64
N ILE A 270 -6.97 -4.87 10.72
CA ILE A 270 -7.03 -3.40 10.61
C ILE A 270 -5.78 -2.86 9.91
N ALA A 271 -4.59 -3.28 10.34
CA ALA A 271 -3.33 -2.82 9.75
C ALA A 271 -3.21 -3.24 8.27
N ARG A 272 -3.64 -4.47 7.93
CA ARG A 272 -3.73 -4.94 6.54
C ARG A 272 -4.73 -4.14 5.71
N ALA A 273 -5.87 -3.77 6.29
CA ALA A 273 -6.89 -2.98 5.63
C ALA A 273 -6.40 -1.56 5.31
N MET A 274 -5.70 -0.94 6.26
CA MET A 274 -5.00 0.33 6.04
C MET A 274 -3.93 0.18 4.95
N LEU A 275 -3.11 -0.87 5.01
CA LEU A 275 -2.10 -1.12 3.98
C LEU A 275 -2.72 -1.23 2.58
N GLU A 276 -3.77 -2.03 2.41
CA GLU A 276 -4.46 -2.16 1.13
C GLU A 276 -5.05 -0.83 0.65
N THR A 277 -5.60 -0.03 1.57
CA THR A 277 -6.13 1.30 1.30
C THR A 277 -5.06 2.22 0.72
N PHE A 278 -3.89 2.31 1.36
CA PHE A 278 -2.80 3.17 0.90
C PHE A 278 -2.10 2.62 -0.34
N THR A 279 -2.00 1.29 -0.50
CA THR A 279 -1.50 0.66 -1.72
C THR A 279 -2.37 1.02 -2.93
N LYS A 280 -3.70 0.96 -2.79
CA LYS A 280 -4.66 1.38 -3.83
C LYS A 280 -4.68 2.88 -4.06
N LEU A 281 -4.51 3.69 -3.02
CA LEU A 281 -4.49 5.15 -3.12
C LEU A 281 -3.23 5.67 -3.84
N LEU A 282 -2.07 5.09 -3.52
CA LEU A 282 -0.76 5.56 -3.97
C LEU A 282 -0.15 4.72 -5.09
N ASN A 283 -0.82 3.63 -5.52
CA ASN A 283 -0.30 2.65 -6.47
C ASN A 283 1.08 2.12 -6.06
N LEU A 284 1.23 1.73 -4.78
CA LEU A 284 2.51 1.24 -4.26
C LEU A 284 2.85 -0.13 -4.85
N THR A 285 4.06 -0.25 -5.40
CA THR A 285 4.60 -1.52 -5.93
C THR A 285 5.79 -2.05 -5.15
N SER A 286 6.37 -1.24 -4.25
CA SER A 286 7.54 -1.64 -3.44
C SER A 286 7.13 -2.50 -2.24
N ALA A 287 7.68 -3.71 -2.19
CA ALA A 287 7.53 -4.60 -1.03
C ALA A 287 8.13 -4.00 0.25
N SER A 288 9.26 -3.30 0.13
CA SER A 288 9.92 -2.63 1.27
C SER A 288 9.02 -1.56 1.89
N VAL A 289 8.43 -0.71 1.05
CA VAL A 289 7.46 0.31 1.50
C VAL A 289 6.27 -0.38 2.19
N SER A 290 5.76 -1.46 1.61
CA SER A 290 4.59 -2.17 2.15
C SER A 290 4.84 -2.76 3.54
N VAL A 291 6.03 -3.35 3.77
CA VAL A 291 6.42 -3.91 5.08
C VAL A 291 6.57 -2.80 6.14
N ASN A 292 7.21 -1.69 5.76
CA ASN A 292 7.38 -0.55 6.66
C ASN A 292 6.03 0.10 7.01
N LEU A 293 5.14 0.25 6.02
CA LEU A 293 3.78 0.76 6.24
C LEU A 293 2.97 -0.15 7.16
N LEU A 294 3.05 -1.47 6.98
CA LEU A 294 2.36 -2.41 7.86
C LEU A 294 2.81 -2.23 9.32
N SER A 295 4.12 -2.07 9.55
CA SER A 295 4.69 -1.81 10.88
C SER A 295 4.16 -0.53 11.51
N ILE A 296 3.96 0.53 10.71
CA ILE A 296 3.37 1.80 11.19
C ILE A 296 1.87 1.65 11.45
N PHE A 297 1.12 0.98 10.58
CA PHE A 297 -0.33 0.80 10.76
C PHE A 297 -0.69 -0.06 11.97
N MET A 298 0.20 -0.96 12.40
CA MET A 298 0.04 -1.70 13.67
C MET A 298 0.04 -0.81 14.92
N LEU A 299 0.50 0.44 14.80
CA LEU A 299 0.61 1.42 15.89
C LEU A 299 -0.60 2.37 15.95
N TYR A 300 -1.74 2.04 15.32
CA TYR A 300 -2.92 2.93 15.35
C TYR A 300 -3.44 3.24 16.76
N GLU A 301 -3.18 2.35 17.74
CA GLU A 301 -3.53 2.56 19.16
C GLU A 301 -2.50 3.42 19.89
N THR A 302 -1.27 3.49 19.39
CA THR A 302 -0.14 4.23 19.99
C THR A 302 0.57 5.09 18.95
N PRO A 303 -0.08 6.15 18.39
CA PRO A 303 0.49 6.93 17.28
C PRO A 303 1.77 7.70 17.65
N HIS A 304 2.03 7.94 18.93
CA HIS A 304 3.25 8.58 19.43
C HIS A 304 4.51 7.73 19.18
N SER A 305 4.38 6.40 19.15
CA SER A 305 5.50 5.47 18.93
C SER A 305 5.94 5.37 17.46
N ILE A 306 5.24 6.02 16.52
CA ILE A 306 5.59 6.01 15.09
C ILE A 306 7.04 6.47 14.87
N ASN A 307 7.46 7.55 15.52
CA ASN A 307 8.80 8.10 15.35
C ASN A 307 9.88 7.14 15.89
N GLU A 308 9.61 6.46 16.99
CA GLU A 308 10.51 5.43 17.52
C GLU A 308 10.61 4.22 16.59
N MET A 309 9.48 3.82 15.99
CA MET A 309 9.45 2.74 15.00
C MET A 309 10.25 3.10 13.75
N LEU A 310 10.10 4.32 13.22
CA LEU A 310 10.90 4.79 12.08
C LEU A 310 12.40 4.79 12.38
N LYS A 311 12.79 5.19 13.61
CA LYS A 311 14.19 5.11 14.05
C LYS A 311 14.71 3.66 14.08
N LYS A 312 13.90 2.72 14.61
CA LYS A 312 14.24 1.29 14.65
C LYS A 312 14.36 0.68 13.25
N LEU A 313 13.57 1.17 12.29
CA LEU A 313 13.63 0.77 10.88
C LEU A 313 14.76 1.48 10.10
N GLU A 314 15.60 2.28 10.77
CA GLU A 314 16.68 3.06 10.16
C GLU A 314 16.21 4.02 9.04
N ILE A 315 14.93 4.40 9.07
CA ILE A 315 14.33 5.31 8.10
C ILE A 315 14.69 6.74 8.51
N THR A 316 15.71 7.28 7.83
CA THR A 316 16.18 8.63 8.06
C THR A 316 15.08 9.66 7.83
N ALA A 317 14.99 10.64 8.73
CA ALA A 317 14.19 11.83 8.47
C ALA A 317 14.68 12.46 7.16
N ARG A 318 13.75 12.99 6.35
CA ARG A 318 14.09 13.76 5.16
C ARG A 318 15.18 14.75 5.57
N LYS A 319 16.31 14.78 4.86
CA LYS A 319 17.25 15.90 4.91
C LYS A 319 16.53 17.09 4.30
N GLU A 320 15.54 17.59 5.00
CA GLU A 320 15.05 18.92 4.76
C GLU A 320 16.29 19.80 4.91
N ASN A 321 16.55 20.68 3.95
CA ASN A 321 17.39 21.85 4.18
C ASN A 321 16.66 22.78 5.19
N ASN A 322 16.31 22.23 6.37
CA ASN A 322 15.48 22.82 7.41
C ASN A 322 16.28 23.60 8.44
N PHE A 323 17.56 23.86 8.17
CA PHE A 323 18.25 24.89 8.94
C PHE A 323 17.63 26.27 8.71
N ALA A 324 16.99 26.54 7.57
CA ALA A 324 16.30 27.81 7.35
C ALA A 324 14.87 27.83 7.91
N HIS A 325 14.09 26.76 7.70
CA HIS A 325 12.66 26.74 8.05
C HIS A 325 12.41 26.60 9.57
N ALA A 326 13.27 25.89 10.31
CA ALA A 326 13.17 25.77 11.76
C ALA A 326 13.49 27.08 12.51
N PHE A 327 14.25 28.00 11.89
CA PHE A 327 14.52 29.32 12.47
C PHE A 327 13.36 30.30 12.28
N CYS A 328 12.49 30.09 11.27
CA CYS A 328 11.45 31.05 10.90
C CYS A 328 10.08 30.77 11.52
N GLN A 329 9.87 29.65 12.23
CA GLN A 329 8.57 29.24 12.80
C GLN A 329 8.62 28.94 14.31
N MET A 330 9.43 29.67 15.08
CA MET A 330 9.31 29.65 16.55
C MET A 330 8.07 30.45 16.96
N GLU A 331 6.92 29.79 16.95
CA GLU A 331 5.66 30.38 17.37
C GLU A 331 5.60 30.50 18.90
N THR A 332 5.21 31.67 19.38
CA THR A 332 5.02 31.97 20.79
C THR A 332 3.95 31.04 21.38
N GLY A 333 4.26 30.38 22.51
CA GLY A 333 3.42 29.39 23.16
C GLY A 333 3.70 27.92 22.76
N SER A 334 4.59 27.67 21.80
CA SER A 334 5.03 26.32 21.45
C SER A 334 6.10 25.77 22.40
N TYR A 335 6.20 24.45 22.49
CA TYR A 335 7.24 23.76 23.27
C TYR A 335 8.60 23.84 22.57
N LEU A 336 9.67 24.03 23.34
CA LEU A 336 11.03 24.02 22.82
C LEU A 336 11.50 22.58 22.53
N ASP A 337 12.05 22.37 21.34
CA ASP A 337 12.71 21.11 20.95
C ASP A 337 13.99 20.88 21.78
N ASP A 338 14.17 19.65 22.28
CA ASP A 338 15.28 19.22 23.14
C ASP A 338 16.66 19.62 22.61
N LYS A 339 16.82 19.70 21.27
CA LYS A 339 18.09 20.09 20.64
C LYS A 339 18.55 21.51 20.98
N PHE A 340 17.63 22.39 21.40
CA PHE A 340 17.93 23.77 21.75
C PHE A 340 18.14 24.00 23.24
N ILE A 341 17.80 23.04 24.10
CA ILE A 341 17.97 23.15 25.57
C ILE A 341 19.42 23.49 25.97
N PRO A 342 20.48 22.92 25.36
CA PRO A 342 21.86 23.27 25.70
C PRO A 342 22.25 24.73 25.42
N LEU A 343 21.46 25.45 24.61
CA LEU A 343 21.71 26.85 24.25
C LEU A 343 21.03 27.84 25.21
N LEU A 344 20.23 27.35 26.17
CA LEU A 344 19.52 28.19 27.11
C LEU A 344 20.42 28.66 28.25
N ASN A 345 20.41 29.96 28.53
CA ASN A 345 21.12 30.57 29.64
C ASN A 345 20.19 31.52 30.42
N ASN A 346 20.26 31.43 31.75
CA ASN A 346 19.50 32.25 32.70
C ASN A 346 20.43 33.13 33.58
N LYS A 347 21.71 33.25 33.23
CA LYS A 347 22.64 34.15 33.94
C LYS A 347 22.49 35.57 33.39
N LEU A 348 21.89 36.45 34.20
CA LEU A 348 21.86 37.92 34.06
C LEU A 348 21.55 38.43 32.64
N CYS A 349 20.38 38.05 32.12
CA CYS A 349 19.94 38.47 30.80
C CYS A 349 19.09 39.74 30.88
N GLN A 350 19.54 40.81 30.21
CA GLN A 350 18.66 41.89 29.79
C GLN A 350 17.94 41.43 28.50
N PHE A 351 16.62 41.64 28.47
CA PHE A 351 15.79 41.32 27.32
C PHE A 351 15.36 42.59 26.58
N TYR A 352 15.23 42.50 25.26
CA TYR A 352 14.75 43.59 24.41
C TYR A 352 13.30 43.35 23.97
N GLU A 353 12.57 44.42 23.69
CA GLU A 353 11.25 44.35 23.08
C GLU A 353 11.31 43.59 21.74
N GLY A 354 10.40 42.63 21.57
CA GLY A 354 10.34 41.71 20.43
C GLY A 354 11.29 40.51 20.53
N GLU A 355 12.14 40.42 21.55
CA GLU A 355 13.10 39.31 21.70
C GLU A 355 12.38 37.99 22.02
N ILE A 356 12.83 36.90 21.38
CA ILE A 356 12.36 35.55 21.65
C ILE A 356 13.16 34.98 22.83
N ALA A 357 12.45 34.53 23.86
CA ALA A 357 13.02 33.89 25.04
C ALA A 357 12.29 32.58 25.34
N CYS A 358 12.76 31.85 26.33
CA CYS A 358 12.10 30.65 26.84
C CYS A 358 11.73 30.80 28.31
N MET A 359 10.65 30.16 28.73
CA MET A 359 10.22 30.11 30.11
C MET A 359 9.87 28.66 30.49
N LYS A 360 10.11 28.26 31.73
CA LYS A 360 9.70 26.93 32.19
C LYS A 360 8.18 26.83 32.31
N LYS A 361 7.60 25.73 31.82
CA LYS A 361 6.14 25.51 31.84
C LYS A 361 5.54 25.54 33.25
N CYS A 362 6.27 25.11 34.27
CA CYS A 362 5.80 25.09 35.66
C CYS A 362 5.37 26.48 36.19
N ILE A 363 5.80 27.56 35.54
CA ILE A 363 5.51 28.94 35.91
C ILE A 363 4.09 29.37 35.46
N LEU A 364 3.48 28.66 34.48
CA LEU A 364 2.13 28.96 33.97
C LEU A 364 0.99 28.39 34.83
N GLY A 365 1.27 27.53 35.82
CA GLY A 365 0.31 27.09 36.83
C GLY A 365 0.10 25.57 36.96
N LYS A 366 0.28 25.08 38.19
CA LYS A 366 -0.17 23.81 38.81
C LYS A 366 -0.22 22.55 37.92
N VAL A 367 0.93 21.91 37.73
CA VAL A 367 0.98 20.48 37.41
C VAL A 367 1.91 19.81 38.42
N GLU A 368 1.40 18.78 39.10
CA GLU A 368 2.09 17.97 40.11
C GLU A 368 3.07 16.94 39.50
N ASP A 369 3.19 16.89 38.17
CA ASP A 369 4.20 16.09 37.48
C ASP A 369 5.43 16.96 37.15
N ALA A 370 6.44 16.81 38.00
CA ALA A 370 7.71 17.49 37.95
C ALA A 370 8.65 16.93 36.85
N ASP A 371 8.29 17.09 35.57
CA ASP A 371 9.31 17.08 34.53
C ASP A 371 10.01 18.46 34.52
N GLU A 372 11.13 18.56 35.24
CA GLU A 372 11.84 19.81 35.57
C GLU A 372 12.41 20.58 34.35
N ASN A 373 12.29 20.04 33.13
CA ASN A 373 12.97 20.50 31.92
C ASN A 373 12.07 20.81 30.71
N ILE A 374 10.77 21.09 30.91
CA ILE A 374 9.90 21.54 29.81
C ILE A 374 9.95 23.06 29.67
N TYR A 375 10.37 23.55 28.50
CA TYR A 375 10.45 24.97 28.15
C TYR A 375 9.44 25.35 27.07
N ILE A 376 8.89 26.56 27.19
CA ILE A 376 7.96 27.17 26.25
C ILE A 376 8.60 28.41 25.64
N ILE A 377 8.41 28.60 24.34
CA ILE A 377 8.88 29.77 23.59
C ILE A 377 7.95 30.95 23.87
N ILE A 378 8.52 32.07 24.29
CA ILE A 378 7.80 33.31 24.60
C ILE A 378 8.37 34.49 23.81
N ARG A 379 7.60 35.58 23.72
CA ARG A 379 8.07 36.85 23.15
C ARG A 379 7.99 37.95 24.19
N VAL A 380 9.06 38.71 24.35
CA VAL A 380 9.11 39.84 25.27
C VAL A 380 8.44 41.04 24.63
N LYS A 381 7.39 41.59 25.27
CA LYS A 381 6.75 42.84 24.84
C LYS A 381 7.56 44.04 25.27
N CYS A 382 7.72 44.22 26.57
CA CYS A 382 8.40 45.40 27.10
C CYS A 382 8.90 45.16 28.53
N LEU A 383 9.80 46.03 28.96
CA LEU A 383 10.23 46.11 30.35
C LEU A 383 9.17 46.90 31.14
N VAL A 384 8.58 46.25 32.15
CA VAL A 384 7.54 46.83 33.01
C VAL A 384 8.17 47.63 34.14
N ARG A 385 9.17 47.03 34.81
CA ARG A 385 9.84 47.66 35.97
C ARG A 385 11.31 47.28 36.03
N ARG A 386 12.14 48.28 36.31
CA ARG A 386 13.58 48.12 36.50
C ARG A 386 13.94 48.09 37.99
N HIS A 387 14.77 47.13 38.38
CA HIS A 387 15.25 46.95 39.74
C HIS A 387 16.78 47.13 39.81
N ASP A 388 17.32 47.27 41.04
CA ASP A 388 18.76 47.44 41.26
C ASP A 388 19.59 46.23 40.77
N LYS A 389 18.96 45.06 40.67
CA LYS A 389 19.55 43.83 40.12
C LYS A 389 18.80 43.43 38.85
N LEU A 390 19.53 43.23 37.75
CA LEU A 390 18.98 42.85 36.44
C LEU A 390 18.13 41.56 36.48
N CYS A 391 18.44 40.60 37.36
CA CYS A 391 17.66 39.38 37.51
C CYS A 391 16.25 39.59 38.09
N MET A 392 15.99 40.76 38.69
CA MET A 392 14.72 41.15 39.27
C MET A 392 13.90 42.06 38.35
N ASP A 393 14.43 42.45 37.19
CA ASP A 393 13.70 43.24 36.20
C ASP A 393 12.43 42.49 35.77
N GLU A 394 11.30 43.19 35.73
CA GLU A 394 9.99 42.63 35.38
C GLU A 394 9.68 42.92 33.91
N TYR A 395 9.35 41.88 33.16
CA TYR A 395 9.03 41.95 31.75
C TYR A 395 7.60 41.47 31.50
N GLU A 396 6.91 42.13 30.58
CA GLU A 396 5.65 41.63 30.05
C GLU A 396 5.97 40.69 28.87
N VAL A 397 5.44 39.46 28.91
CA VAL A 397 5.71 38.43 27.91
C VAL A 397 4.42 37.85 27.33
N GLU A 398 4.44 37.50 26.05
CA GLU A 398 3.39 36.78 25.35
C GLU A 398 3.62 35.27 25.47
N THR A 399 2.57 34.53 25.83
CA THR A 399 2.65 33.10 26.14
C THR A 399 1.78 32.18 25.28
N GLU A 400 0.85 32.69 24.46
CA GLU A 400 -0.04 31.86 23.64
C GLU A 400 -0.25 32.40 22.21
N LEU A 401 -0.63 31.49 21.31
CA LEU A 401 -0.99 31.74 19.91
C LEU A 401 -2.29 32.56 19.73
N GLU A 402 -3.16 32.66 20.76
CA GLU A 402 -4.39 33.45 20.72
C GLU A 402 -4.21 34.85 21.36
N ALA A 403 -3.42 35.71 20.72
CA ALA A 403 -3.40 37.19 20.73
C ALA A 403 -3.69 38.04 22.02
N LYS A 404 -3.95 37.49 23.22
CA LYS A 404 -4.40 38.29 24.39
C LYS A 404 -3.93 37.82 25.78
N SER A 405 -3.21 36.72 25.95
CA SER A 405 -2.60 36.38 27.24
C SER A 405 -1.17 36.91 27.33
N SER A 406 -1.00 38.10 27.92
CA SER A 406 0.30 38.54 28.42
C SER A 406 0.40 38.30 29.92
N MET A 407 1.61 37.98 30.39
CA MET A 407 1.91 37.85 31.81
C MET A 407 3.17 38.61 32.18
N THR A 408 3.24 39.09 33.42
CA THR A 408 4.44 39.73 33.96
C THR A 408 5.31 38.68 34.66
N VAL A 409 6.57 38.60 34.25
CA VAL A 409 7.56 37.65 34.78
C VAL A 409 8.86 38.34 35.11
N GLN A 410 9.62 37.78 36.05
CA GLN A 410 10.95 38.28 36.38
C GLN A 410 11.99 37.76 35.41
N ALA A 411 13.05 38.52 35.17
CA ALA A 411 14.16 38.12 34.30
C ALA A 411 14.78 36.78 34.71
N SER A 412 14.82 36.47 36.01
CA SER A 412 15.29 35.19 36.57
C SER A 412 14.46 33.96 36.16
N GLN A 413 13.27 34.18 35.62
CA GLN A 413 12.36 33.13 35.14
C GLN A 413 12.50 32.89 33.63
N LEU A 414 13.29 33.72 32.95
CA LEU A 414 13.46 33.70 31.51
C LEU A 414 14.83 33.16 31.10
N TYR A 415 14.85 32.42 30.00
CA TYR A 415 16.04 31.81 29.43
C TYR A 415 16.29 32.41 28.05
N LYS A 416 17.50 32.93 27.86
CA LYS A 416 17.97 33.50 26.60
C LYS A 416 18.80 32.47 25.84
N PHE A 417 18.70 32.49 24.52
CA PHE A 417 19.56 31.67 23.67
C PHE A 417 20.97 32.29 23.58
N VAL A 418 21.99 31.57 24.06
CA VAL A 418 23.38 32.00 24.04
C VAL A 418 24.23 30.89 23.41
N ARG A 419 25.11 31.26 22.46
CA ARG A 419 26.15 30.34 21.99
C ARG A 419 27.28 30.30 23.01
N THR A 420 27.55 29.13 23.55
CA THR A 420 28.57 28.86 24.59
C THR A 420 29.98 29.29 24.19
N ASP A 421 30.26 29.49 22.90
CA ASP A 421 31.60 29.83 22.41
C ASP A 421 31.98 31.31 22.59
N ILE A 422 31.06 32.19 22.98
CA ILE A 422 31.33 33.65 23.05
C ILE A 422 31.55 34.15 24.49
N PHE A 423 31.09 33.42 25.51
CA PHE A 423 31.08 33.93 26.90
C PHE A 423 31.67 32.99 27.96
N ALA A 424 32.34 31.91 27.55
CA ALA A 424 32.89 30.94 28.49
C ALA A 424 33.98 31.51 29.44
N ASN A 425 34.59 32.67 29.13
CA ASN A 425 35.75 33.19 29.86
C ASN A 425 35.68 34.67 30.30
N LEU A 426 34.52 35.33 30.29
CA LEU A 426 34.43 36.74 30.69
C LEU A 426 33.82 36.90 32.08
N SER A 427 34.51 37.67 32.94
CA SER A 427 34.05 38.01 34.28
C SER A 427 32.83 38.97 34.24
N GLU A 428 31.99 38.99 35.28
CA GLU A 428 30.80 39.84 35.36
C GLU A 428 31.09 41.33 35.08
N GLU A 429 32.27 41.82 35.48
CA GLU A 429 32.71 43.20 35.22
C GLU A 429 32.98 43.49 33.74
N GLU A 430 33.46 42.50 32.97
CA GLU A 430 33.76 42.66 31.53
C GLU A 430 32.50 42.65 30.67
N ILE A 431 31.46 41.90 31.08
CA ILE A 431 30.15 41.89 30.42
C ILE A 431 29.47 43.26 30.57
N LEU A 432 29.50 43.85 31.77
CA LEU A 432 28.97 45.20 32.04
C LEU A 432 29.74 46.30 31.29
N LYS A 433 31.05 46.14 31.08
CA LYS A 433 31.88 47.08 30.32
C LYS A 433 31.56 47.05 28.82
N ASN A 434 31.33 45.87 28.25
CA ASN A 434 30.96 45.72 26.84
C ASN A 434 29.55 46.26 26.54
N ILE A 435 28.60 46.14 27.47
CA ILE A 435 27.27 46.74 27.34
C ILE A 435 27.33 48.28 27.37
N LYS A 436 28.22 48.88 28.18
CA LYS A 436 28.43 50.34 28.18
C LYS A 436 29.19 50.86 26.97
N LYS A 437 30.04 50.05 26.33
CA LYS A 437 30.81 50.45 25.14
C LYS A 437 29.96 50.52 23.87
N ASN A 438 28.87 49.75 23.81
CA ASN A 438 27.87 49.79 22.74
C ASN A 438 26.79 50.89 22.94
N ARG A 439 27.08 51.92 23.76
CA ARG A 439 26.23 53.10 23.99
C ARG A 439 26.83 54.41 23.42
N LEU A 440 27.53 54.32 22.29
CA LEU A 440 27.85 55.48 21.44
C LEU A 440 27.16 55.35 20.10
#